data_AF-A0A2M7MF30-F1
#
_entry.id   AF-A0A2M7MF30-F1
#
_cell.length_a   1.000
_cell.length_b   1.000
_cell.length_c   1.000
_cell.angle_alpha   90.00
_cell.angle_beta   90.00
_cell.angle_gamma   90.00
#
_symmetry.space_group_name_H-M   'P 1'
#
loop_
_entity.id
_entity.type
_entity.pdbx_description
1 polymer ?
#
loop_
_entity_poly.entity_id
_entity_poly.type
_entity_poly.pdbx_seq_one_letter_code
_entity_poly.pdbx_strand_id
1 'polypeptide(L)'
;VDNLRKSFITPLEGEDIDILRQRLDDIMDSIEKAINRMVLYQIPKPFPKEIREYIKIIKEAIGEINLGVRKIRNVRKYQESLHHCCQRLNELEDLGDVVNRTALKNLMNIPQTNPEKNLEIIKLKEIYETFENAIDYCEDVGNIFESVLIKNR
;
A
#
# COMPACT_ATOMS: atom_id res chain seq x y z
N VAL A 1 -36.61 8.77 -3.36
CA VAL A 1 -36.09 8.23 -2.09
C VAL A 1 -36.38 6.72 -1.93
N ASP A 2 -37.16 6.09 -2.83
CA ASP A 2 -37.53 4.67 -2.74
C ASP A 2 -36.65 3.66 -3.50
N ASN A 3 -35.46 4.05 -3.99
CA ASN A 3 -34.51 3.11 -4.63
C ASN A 3 -33.32 2.72 -3.74
N LEU A 4 -33.23 3.24 -2.51
CA LEU A 4 -32.17 2.90 -1.53
C LEU A 4 -32.52 1.68 -0.66
N ARG A 5 -33.71 1.09 -0.83
CA ARG A 5 -34.23 -0.03 -0.02
C ARG A 5 -34.38 -1.35 -0.78
N LYS A 6 -33.79 -1.48 -1.97
CA LYS A 6 -33.39 -2.81 -2.44
C LYS A 6 -32.11 -3.15 -1.71
N SER A 7 -32.27 -3.77 -0.54
CA SER A 7 -31.21 -4.40 0.23
C SER A 7 -30.43 -5.34 -0.67
N PHE A 8 -29.40 -4.82 -1.34
CA PHE A 8 -28.22 -5.61 -1.58
C PHE A 8 -27.71 -5.95 -0.18
N ILE A 9 -27.97 -7.19 0.24
CA ILE A 9 -27.24 -7.78 1.35
C ILE A 9 -25.79 -7.79 0.86
N THR A 10 -25.06 -6.72 1.16
CA THR A 10 -23.63 -6.67 0.93
C THR A 10 -22.99 -7.50 2.04
N PRO A 11 -22.01 -8.36 1.73
CA PRO A 11 -21.28 -9.09 2.76
C PRO A 11 -20.38 -8.19 3.61
N LEU A 12 -20.23 -6.91 3.22
CA LEU A 12 -19.61 -5.86 4.03
C LEU A 12 -20.62 -5.19 4.95
N GLU A 13 -20.25 -5.00 6.22
CA GLU A 13 -20.99 -4.12 7.11
C GLU A 13 -20.63 -2.65 6.83
N GLY A 14 -21.42 -1.70 7.34
CA GLY A 14 -21.18 -0.27 7.10
C GLY A 14 -19.79 0.18 7.58
N GLU A 15 -19.37 -0.33 8.74
CA GLU A 15 -18.03 -0.09 9.30
C GLU A 15 -16.91 -0.63 8.40
N ASP A 16 -17.07 -1.82 7.81
CA ASP A 16 -16.08 -2.38 6.89
C ASP A 16 -15.89 -1.51 5.64
N ILE A 17 -16.98 -0.91 5.13
CA ILE A 17 -16.95 0.02 3.99
C ILE A 17 -16.19 1.29 4.36
N ASP A 18 -16.45 1.86 5.54
CA ASP A 18 -15.81 3.08 5.99
C ASP A 18 -14.30 2.90 6.21
N ILE A 19 -13.90 1.79 6.85
CA ILE A 19 -12.48 1.45 7.05
C ILE A 19 -11.80 1.18 5.70
N LEU A 20 -12.43 0.42 4.80
CA LEU A 20 -11.89 0.17 3.46
C LEU A 20 -11.71 1.47 2.68
N ARG A 21 -12.70 2.37 2.71
CA ARG A 21 -12.60 3.68 2.07
C ARG A 21 -11.42 4.47 2.62
N GLN A 22 -11.27 4.53 3.95
CA GLN A 22 -10.18 5.26 4.59
C GLN A 22 -8.83 4.71 4.15
N ARG A 23 -8.65 3.39 4.15
CA ARG A 23 -7.36 2.79 3.76
C ARG A 23 -7.02 2.99 2.29
N LEU A 24 -8.02 2.96 1.40
CA LEU A 24 -7.80 3.29 -0.01
C LEU A 24 -7.35 4.75 -0.20
N ASP A 25 -7.87 5.67 0.61
CA ASP A 25 -7.46 7.08 0.64
C ASP A 25 -6.03 7.22 1.16
N ASP A 26 -5.71 6.56 2.29
CA ASP A 26 -4.38 6.58 2.90
C ASP A 26 -3.27 6.09 1.94
N ILE A 27 -3.57 5.07 1.11
CA ILE A 27 -2.68 4.58 0.05
C ILE A 27 -2.42 5.69 -0.98
N MET A 28 -3.49 6.32 -1.49
CA MET A 28 -3.37 7.37 -2.51
C MET A 28 -2.60 8.58 -1.97
N ASP A 29 -2.92 9.02 -0.76
CA ASP A 29 -2.28 10.15 -0.10
C ASP A 29 -0.79 9.89 0.13
N SER A 30 -0.42 8.66 0.52
CA SER A 30 0.99 8.29 0.71
C SER A 30 1.77 8.30 -0.60
N ILE A 31 1.18 7.77 -1.68
CA ILE A 31 1.79 7.82 -3.02
C ILE A 31 1.95 9.27 -3.49
N GLU A 32 0.92 10.09 -3.37
CA GLU A 32 0.97 11.50 -3.76
C GLU A 32 2.03 12.26 -2.95
N LYS A 33 2.07 12.05 -1.63
CA LYS A 33 3.06 12.66 -0.75
C LYS A 33 4.49 12.26 -1.11
N ALA A 34 4.73 10.98 -1.44
CA ALA A 34 6.05 10.51 -1.88
C ALA A 34 6.47 11.18 -3.19
N ILE A 35 5.57 11.28 -4.17
CA ILE A 35 5.82 11.93 -5.46
C ILE A 35 6.09 13.43 -5.27
N ASN A 36 5.28 14.12 -4.48
CA ASN A 36 5.45 15.54 -4.19
C ASN A 36 6.81 15.81 -3.52
N ARG A 37 7.25 14.94 -2.60
CA ARG A 37 8.59 14.99 -2.01
C ARG A 37 9.69 14.78 -3.04
N MET A 38 9.54 13.80 -3.94
CA MET A 38 10.51 13.58 -5.02
C MET A 38 10.70 14.81 -5.90
N VAL A 39 9.60 15.51 -6.24
CA VAL A 39 9.63 16.75 -7.02
C VAL A 39 10.26 17.88 -6.22
N LEU A 40 9.79 18.12 -5.00
CA LEU A 40 10.28 19.19 -4.12
C LEU A 40 11.78 19.06 -3.83
N TYR A 41 12.24 17.84 -3.61
CA TYR A 41 13.63 17.53 -3.28
C TYR A 41 14.54 17.45 -4.51
N GLN A 42 13.96 17.53 -5.71
CA GLN A 42 14.65 17.47 -7.00
C GLN A 42 15.47 16.18 -7.12
N ILE A 43 14.85 15.04 -6.80
CA ILE A 43 15.53 13.75 -6.87
C ILE A 43 15.99 13.50 -8.32
N PRO A 44 17.30 13.30 -8.55
CA PRO A 44 17.85 13.24 -9.90
C PRO A 44 17.39 11.99 -10.64
N LYS A 45 17.37 12.09 -11.97
CA LYS A 45 17.23 10.95 -12.86
C LYS A 45 18.63 10.42 -13.24
N PRO A 46 18.81 9.09 -13.41
CA PRO A 46 17.83 8.05 -13.12
C PRO A 46 17.53 7.97 -11.62
N PHE A 47 16.26 7.71 -11.26
CA PHE A 47 15.87 7.61 -9.86
C PHE A 47 16.65 6.49 -9.15
N PRO A 48 16.84 6.56 -7.82
CA PRO A 48 17.32 5.45 -7.01
C PRO A 48 16.62 4.12 -7.33
N LYS A 49 17.36 3.03 -7.17
CA LYS A 49 16.87 1.66 -7.42
C LYS A 49 15.66 1.36 -6.53
N GLU A 50 15.77 1.72 -5.27
CA GLU A 50 14.84 1.44 -4.19
C GLU A 50 13.46 2.07 -4.50
N ILE A 51 13.44 3.30 -5.03
CA ILE A 51 12.21 3.95 -5.49
C ILE A 51 11.50 3.13 -6.58
N ARG A 52 12.25 2.54 -7.52
CA ARG A 52 11.64 1.70 -8.56
C ARG A 52 11.09 0.40 -7.98
N GLU A 53 11.76 -0.16 -6.98
CA GLU A 53 11.32 -1.38 -6.29
C GLU A 53 10.02 -1.12 -5.52
N TYR A 54 9.94 -0.04 -4.74
CA TYR A 54 8.71 0.40 -4.08
C TYR A 54 7.55 0.58 -5.06
N ILE A 55 7.75 1.35 -6.15
CA ILE A 55 6.70 1.60 -7.15
C ILE A 55 6.21 0.29 -7.78
N LYS A 56 7.10 -0.68 -8.01
CA LYS A 56 6.72 -1.99 -8.54
C LYS A 56 5.81 -2.73 -7.56
N ILE A 57 6.19 -2.79 -6.28
CA ILE A 57 5.42 -3.47 -5.23
C ILE A 57 4.05 -2.82 -5.06
N ILE A 58 4.00 -1.48 -4.92
CA ILE A 58 2.75 -0.73 -4.80
C ILE A 58 1.82 -0.99 -5.98
N LYS A 59 2.36 -1.02 -7.21
CA LYS A 59 1.55 -1.31 -8.40
C LYS A 59 0.96 -2.73 -8.39
N GLU A 60 1.73 -3.71 -7.95
CA GLU A 60 1.24 -5.09 -7.79
C GLU A 60 0.16 -5.16 -6.69
N ALA A 61 0.38 -4.50 -5.55
CA ALA A 61 -0.56 -4.45 -4.43
C ALA A 61 -1.90 -3.80 -4.82
N ILE A 62 -1.87 -2.67 -5.53
CA ILE A 62 -3.07 -2.02 -6.07
C ILE A 62 -3.83 -2.96 -7.03
N GLY A 63 -3.09 -3.80 -7.78
CA GLY A 63 -3.68 -4.83 -8.64
C GLY A 63 -4.50 -5.84 -7.85
N GLU A 64 -3.93 -6.38 -6.77
CA GLU A 64 -4.60 -7.32 -5.87
C GLU A 64 -5.77 -6.68 -5.12
N ILE A 65 -5.63 -5.44 -4.67
CA ILE A 65 -6.73 -4.68 -4.04
C ILE A 65 -7.91 -4.53 -4.99
N ASN A 66 -7.67 -4.10 -6.24
CA ASN A 66 -8.73 -3.96 -7.25
C ASN A 66 -9.39 -5.31 -7.57
N LEU A 67 -8.64 -6.41 -7.55
CA LEU A 67 -9.19 -7.76 -7.68
C LEU A 67 -10.09 -8.08 -6.47
N GLY A 68 -9.56 -7.94 -5.25
CA GLY A 68 -10.27 -8.24 -3.99
C GLY A 68 -11.57 -7.46 -3.82
N VAL A 69 -11.56 -6.14 -4.08
CA VAL A 69 -12.77 -5.29 -4.06
C VAL A 69 -13.87 -5.83 -4.98
N ARG A 70 -13.51 -6.38 -6.15
CA ARG A 70 -14.49 -6.98 -7.08
C ARG A 70 -15.04 -8.31 -6.56
N LYS A 71 -14.22 -9.10 -5.86
CA LYS A 71 -14.60 -10.41 -5.31
C LYS A 71 -15.48 -10.29 -4.06
N ILE A 72 -15.29 -9.24 -3.26
CA ILE A 72 -16.10 -9.00 -2.06
C ILE A 72 -17.60 -8.97 -2.34
N ARG A 73 -18.04 -8.54 -3.53
CA ARG A 73 -19.48 -8.51 -3.87
C ARG A 73 -20.20 -9.86 -3.72
N ASN A 74 -19.47 -10.97 -3.80
CA ASN A 74 -20.00 -12.30 -3.55
C ASN A 74 -18.92 -13.19 -2.92
N VAL A 75 -18.67 -12.96 -1.63
CA VAL A 75 -17.63 -13.66 -0.85
C VAL A 75 -17.79 -15.18 -0.94
N ARG A 76 -19.02 -15.71 -0.78
CA ARG A 76 -19.27 -17.16 -0.86
C ARG A 76 -18.83 -17.79 -2.18
N LYS A 77 -19.01 -17.08 -3.30
CA LYS A 77 -18.59 -17.56 -4.63
C LYS A 77 -17.07 -17.43 -4.84
N TYR A 78 -16.45 -16.42 -4.24
CA TYR A 78 -15.07 -16.03 -4.54
C TYR A 78 -14.11 -16.18 -3.36
N GLN A 79 -14.46 -16.99 -2.36
CA GLN A 79 -13.73 -17.14 -1.10
C GLN A 79 -12.24 -17.43 -1.33
N GLU A 80 -11.91 -18.41 -2.17
CA GLU A 80 -10.53 -18.78 -2.49
C GLU A 80 -9.77 -17.64 -3.19
N SER A 81 -10.40 -16.99 -4.17
CA SER A 81 -9.79 -15.87 -4.88
C SER A 81 -9.53 -14.66 -3.98
N LEU A 82 -10.44 -14.38 -3.03
CA LEU A 82 -10.27 -13.29 -2.08
C LEU A 82 -9.20 -13.64 -1.05
N HIS A 83 -9.13 -14.89 -0.59
CA HIS A 83 -8.06 -15.37 0.29
C HIS A 83 -6.67 -15.27 -0.36
N HIS A 84 -6.57 -15.60 -1.64
CA HIS A 84 -5.33 -15.39 -2.41
C HIS A 84 -4.93 -13.91 -2.46
N CYS A 85 -5.89 -12.99 -2.60
CA CYS A 85 -5.59 -11.55 -2.56
C CYS A 85 -4.99 -11.16 -1.20
N CYS A 86 -5.54 -11.66 -0.08
CA CYS A 86 -4.99 -11.42 1.26
C CYS A 86 -3.55 -11.92 1.38
N GLN A 87 -3.30 -13.17 0.98
CA GLN A 87 -1.96 -13.76 1.02
C GLN A 87 -0.98 -12.97 0.16
N ARG A 88 -1.39 -12.59 -1.05
CA ARG A 88 -0.52 -11.85 -1.95
C ARG A 88 -0.21 -10.44 -1.44
N LEU A 89 -1.14 -9.77 -0.75
CA LEU A 89 -0.90 -8.47 -0.14
C LEU A 89 0.09 -8.56 1.02
N ASN A 90 -0.02 -9.57 1.87
CA ASN A 90 0.95 -9.82 2.93
C ASN A 90 2.35 -10.17 2.37
N GLU A 91 2.43 -11.01 1.33
CA GLU A 91 3.71 -11.27 0.64
C GLU A 91 4.35 -10.01 0.03
N LEU A 92 3.52 -9.08 -0.47
CA LEU A 92 4.00 -7.82 -1.04
C LEU A 92 4.47 -6.84 0.03
N GLU A 93 3.84 -6.85 1.21
CA GLU A 93 4.32 -6.13 2.39
C GLU A 93 5.68 -6.66 2.85
N ASP A 94 5.82 -7.97 3.03
CA ASP A 94 7.11 -8.61 3.37
C ASP A 94 8.23 -8.22 2.39
N LEU A 95 7.90 -8.12 1.09
CA LEU A 95 8.85 -7.66 0.07
C LEU A 95 9.18 -6.18 0.19
N GLY A 96 8.19 -5.33 0.49
CA GLY A 96 8.38 -3.89 0.77
C GLY A 96 9.32 -3.68 1.94
N ASP A 97 9.08 -4.44 3.00
CA ASP A 97 9.79 -4.43 4.26
C ASP A 97 11.27 -4.87 4.10
N VAL A 98 11.54 -5.81 3.18
CA VAL A 98 12.91 -6.16 2.74
C VAL A 98 13.57 -5.04 1.93
N VAL A 99 12.84 -4.41 1.01
CA VAL A 99 13.33 -3.26 0.23
C VAL A 99 13.69 -2.12 1.18
N ASN A 100 12.85 -1.82 2.16
CA ASN A 100 13.06 -0.77 3.15
C ASN A 100 14.28 -1.02 4.03
N ARG A 101 14.41 -2.22 4.59
CA ARG A 101 15.61 -2.61 5.35
C ARG A 101 16.89 -2.47 4.52
N THR A 102 16.84 -2.85 3.25
CA THR A 102 17.97 -2.69 2.32
C THR A 102 18.26 -1.22 2.01
N ALA A 103 17.21 -0.43 1.76
CA ALA A 103 17.29 0.98 1.45
C ALA A 103 17.92 1.78 2.61
N LEU A 104 17.43 1.55 3.83
CA LEU A 104 17.97 2.19 5.04
C LEU A 104 19.42 1.79 5.28
N LYS A 105 19.77 0.51 5.10
CA LYS A 105 21.18 0.07 5.17
C LYS A 105 22.06 0.80 4.16
N ASN A 106 21.58 0.98 2.92
CA ASN A 106 22.31 1.72 1.89
C ASN A 106 22.49 3.19 2.26
N LEU A 107 21.46 3.84 2.81
CA LEU A 107 21.56 5.21 3.30
C LEU A 107 22.60 5.36 4.42
N MET A 108 22.68 4.40 5.35
CA MET A 108 23.66 4.43 6.44
C MET A 108 25.10 4.22 5.97
N ASN A 109 25.30 3.63 4.79
CA ASN A 109 26.62 3.46 4.18
C ASN A 109 27.11 4.70 3.42
N ILE A 110 26.27 5.74 3.25
CA ILE A 110 26.68 6.98 2.61
C ILE A 110 27.63 7.74 3.54
N PRO A 111 28.86 8.08 3.12
CA PRO A 111 29.80 8.80 3.96
C PRO A 111 29.28 10.20 4.32
N GLN A 112 29.16 10.48 5.62
CA GLN A 112 28.68 11.75 6.19
C GLN A 112 29.80 12.80 6.20
N THR A 113 30.33 13.09 5.01
CA THR A 113 31.54 13.91 4.81
C THR A 113 31.25 15.40 4.74
N ASN A 114 30.01 15.78 4.42
CA ASN A 114 29.58 17.17 4.33
C ASN A 114 28.06 17.31 4.54
N PRO A 115 27.55 18.54 4.77
CA PRO A 115 26.11 18.78 4.97
C PRO A 115 25.22 18.37 3.78
N GLU A 116 25.71 18.43 2.55
CA GLU A 116 24.93 18.06 1.36
C GLU A 116 24.60 16.56 1.33
N LYS A 117 25.57 15.72 1.70
CA LYS A 117 25.37 14.27 1.83
C LYS A 117 24.37 13.92 2.93
N ASN A 118 24.43 14.64 4.05
CA ASN A 118 23.47 14.44 5.13
C ASN A 118 22.04 14.84 4.71
N LEU A 119 21.91 15.92 3.93
CA LEU A 119 20.63 16.34 3.38
C LEU A 119 20.08 15.32 2.36
N GLU A 120 20.94 14.73 1.53
CA GLU A 120 20.57 13.65 0.59
C GLU A 120 19.99 12.44 1.33
N ILE A 121 20.64 12.01 2.43
CA ILE A 121 20.17 10.91 3.27
C ILE A 121 18.77 11.21 3.83
N ILE A 122 18.55 12.41 4.39
CA ILE A 122 17.27 12.80 4.97
C ILE A 122 16.16 12.82 3.91
N LYS A 123 16.42 13.42 2.75
CA LYS A 123 15.46 13.49 1.64
C LYS A 123 15.01 12.10 1.18
N LEU A 124 15.96 11.19 1.00
CA LEU A 124 15.67 9.83 0.55
C LEU A 124 14.94 9.02 1.63
N LYS A 125 15.37 9.14 2.89
CA LYS A 125 14.72 8.47 4.02
C LYS A 125 13.24 8.84 4.09
N GLU A 126 12.90 10.13 4.02
CA GLU A 126 11.50 10.56 4.07
C GLU A 126 10.68 10.01 2.91
N ILE A 127 11.24 9.93 1.71
CA ILE A 127 10.56 9.35 0.54
C ILE A 127 10.33 7.86 0.75
N TYR A 128 11.35 7.12 1.21
CA TYR A 128 11.28 5.67 1.42
C TYR A 128 10.25 5.31 2.49
N GLU A 129 10.25 6.02 3.63
CA GLU A 129 9.23 5.82 4.67
C GLU A 129 7.82 6.12 4.17
N THR A 130 7.65 7.06 3.22
CA THR A 130 6.32 7.34 2.68
C THR A 130 5.84 6.23 1.74
N PHE A 131 6.76 5.67 0.94
CA PHE A 131 6.43 4.53 0.09
C PHE A 131 6.13 3.29 0.92
N GLU A 132 6.87 3.07 2.00
CA GLU A 132 6.59 1.98 2.93
C GLU A 132 5.20 2.09 3.54
N ASN A 133 4.83 3.27 4.06
CA ASN A 133 3.47 3.48 4.58
C ASN A 133 2.39 3.13 3.53
N ALA A 134 2.62 3.43 2.25
CA ALA A 134 1.67 3.08 1.21
C ALA A 134 1.52 1.55 1.04
N ILE A 135 2.60 0.79 1.24
CA ILE A 135 2.61 -0.68 1.21
C ILE A 135 1.90 -1.22 2.46
N ASP A 136 2.20 -0.70 3.65
CA ASP A 136 1.52 -1.07 4.91
C ASP A 136 0.01 -0.86 4.79
N TYR A 137 -0.43 0.28 4.23
CA TYR A 137 -1.86 0.51 4.01
C TYR A 137 -2.47 -0.45 2.98
N CYS A 138 -1.69 -0.98 2.04
CA CYS A 138 -2.16 -2.05 1.16
C CYS A 138 -2.36 -3.37 1.93
N GLU A 139 -1.48 -3.70 2.87
CA GLU A 139 -1.65 -4.84 3.77
C GLU A 139 -2.89 -4.70 4.65
N ASP A 140 -3.12 -3.50 5.21
CA ASP A 140 -4.33 -3.19 5.97
C ASP A 140 -5.60 -3.48 5.18
N VAL A 141 -5.62 -3.22 3.87
CA VAL A 141 -6.73 -3.60 3.00
C VAL A 141 -6.88 -5.13 2.90
N GLY A 142 -5.76 -5.86 2.83
CA GLY A 142 -5.74 -7.33 2.91
C GLY A 142 -6.33 -7.85 4.23
N ASN A 143 -6.02 -7.22 5.35
CA ASN A 143 -6.56 -7.54 6.68
C ASN A 143 -8.08 -7.32 6.74
N ILE A 144 -8.60 -6.25 6.10
CA ILE A 144 -10.04 -6.03 5.96
C ILE A 144 -10.68 -7.15 5.14
N PHE A 145 -10.06 -7.56 4.03
CA PHE A 145 -10.57 -8.67 3.20
C PHE A 145 -10.63 -9.98 3.99
N GLU A 146 -9.63 -10.26 4.83
CA GLU A 146 -9.59 -11.43 5.69
C GLU A 146 -10.68 -11.39 6.76
N SER A 147 -10.88 -10.24 7.41
CA SER A 147 -11.97 -10.03 8.37
C SER A 147 -13.33 -10.33 7.73
N VAL A 148 -13.56 -9.81 6.52
CA VAL A 148 -14.81 -10.03 5.76
C VAL A 148 -14.98 -11.50 5.38
N LEU A 149 -13.90 -12.20 5.02
CA LEU A 149 -13.92 -13.65 4.77
C LEU A 149 -14.35 -14.43 6.01
N ILE A 150 -13.81 -14.08 7.18
CA ILE A 150 -14.13 -14.75 8.45
C ILE A 150 -15.60 -14.52 8.83
N LYS A 151 -16.09 -13.28 8.70
CA LYS A 151 -17.50 -12.94 8.99
C LYS A 151 -18.51 -13.68 8.09
N ASN A 152 -18.10 -14.04 6.88
CA ASN A 152 -18.96 -14.65 5.85
C ASN A 152 -18.68 -16.15 5.60
N ARG A 153 -17.96 -16.82 6.51
CA ARG A 153 -17.80 -18.29 6.50
C ARG A 153 -19.11 -19.03 6.74
#